data_AF-A0AAV7NY38-F1
#
_entry.id   AF-A0AAV7NY38-F1
#
_cell.length_a   1.000
_cell.length_b   1.000
_cell.length_c   1.000
_cell.angle_alpha   90.00
_cell.angle_beta   90.00
_cell.angle_gamma   90.00
#
_symmetry.space_group_name_H-M   'P 1'
#
loop_
_entity.id
_entity.type
_entity.pdbx_description
1 polymer ?
#
loop_
_entity_poly.entity_id
_entity_poly.type
_entity_poly.pdbx_seq_one_letter_code
_entity_poly.pdbx_strand_id
1 'polypeptide(L)'
;MVRARRCQGNKILIKAMVIARQCQGDRINIKAMVSAHRCQVNTITIKAMVSAHRCQGNNITIKAILSARCCQGNNFTIKAMVSARRCQGTKITIKEMVIARRCQGD
;
A
#
# COMPACT_ATOMS: atom_id res chain seq x y z
N MET A 1 12.46 -4.70 15.19
CA MET A 1 12.53 -4.17 13.81
C MET A 1 13.05 -5.27 12.90
N VAL A 2 12.39 -5.57 11.78
CA VAL A 2 12.85 -6.60 10.83
C VAL A 2 13.31 -5.92 9.54
N ARG A 3 14.50 -6.29 9.05
CA ARG A 3 15.02 -5.84 7.75
C ARG A 3 15.14 -7.04 6.83
N ALA A 4 14.47 -6.98 5.68
CA ALA A 4 14.50 -8.05 4.69
C ALA A 4 14.87 -7.50 3.32
N ARG A 5 15.64 -8.25 2.54
CA ARG A 5 15.81 -7.93 1.11
C ARG A 5 14.53 -8.23 0.34
N ARG A 6 13.89 -9.38 0.62
CA ARG A 6 12.65 -9.83 0.00
C ARG A 6 11.73 -10.44 1.06
N CYS A 7 10.44 -10.13 0.99
CA CYS A 7 9.38 -10.84 1.70
C CYS A 7 8.43 -11.44 0.66
N GLN A 8 8.34 -12.78 0.64
CA GLN A 8 7.51 -13.52 -0.31
C GLN A 8 6.65 -14.53 0.43
N GLY A 9 5.41 -14.70 -0.02
CA GLY A 9 4.50 -15.73 0.48
C GLY A 9 3.04 -15.40 0.15
N ASN A 10 2.19 -16.42 0.14
CA ASN A 10 0.77 -16.25 -0.20
C ASN A 10 0.06 -15.31 0.78
N LYS A 11 0.39 -15.40 2.07
CA LYS A 11 -0.16 -14.53 3.12
C LYS A 11 0.96 -14.00 4.00
N ILE A 12 1.20 -12.70 3.93
CA ILE A 12 2.18 -12.02 4.80
C ILE A 12 1.43 -11.17 5.81
N LEU A 13 1.70 -11.43 7.08
CA LEU A 13 1.16 -10.66 8.20
C LEU A 13 2.29 -9.89 8.87
N ILE A 14 2.24 -8.57 8.78
CA ILE A 14 3.23 -7.69 9.39
C ILE A 14 2.61 -7.07 10.66
N LYS A 15 3.04 -7.56 11.82
CA LYS A 15 2.63 -7.07 13.16
C LYS A 15 3.64 -6.11 13.81
N ALA A 16 4.85 -5.99 13.26
CA ALA A 16 5.93 -5.15 13.77
C ALA A 16 6.54 -4.29 12.66
N MET A 17 7.45 -3.38 13.00
CA MET A 17 8.14 -2.55 12.00
C MET A 17 8.97 -3.40 11.04
N VAL A 18 8.69 -3.30 9.73
CA VAL A 18 9.41 -4.00 8.66
C VAL A 18 9.96 -3.01 7.63
N ILE A 19 11.25 -3.16 7.31
CA ILE A 19 11.87 -2.52 6.15
C ILE A 19 12.21 -3.60 5.13
N ALA A 20 11.60 -3.52 3.96
CA ALA A 20 11.81 -4.48 2.89
C ALA A 20 12.21 -3.78 1.58
N ARG A 21 13.12 -4.39 0.82
CA ARG A 21 13.38 -3.90 -0.55
C ARG A 21 12.21 -4.27 -1.47
N GLN A 22 11.73 -5.51 -1.37
CA GLN A 22 10.63 -6.04 -2.16
C GLN A 22 9.68 -6.86 -1.29
N CYS A 23 8.37 -6.63 -1.42
CA CYS A 23 7.32 -7.46 -0.85
C CYS A 23 6.41 -7.97 -1.97
N GLN A 24 6.22 -9.29 -2.04
CA GLN A 24 5.36 -9.94 -3.02
C GLN A 24 4.49 -10.99 -2.36
N GLY A 25 3.23 -11.12 -2.78
CA GLY A 25 2.33 -12.15 -2.28
C GLY A 25 0.90 -11.97 -2.77
N ASP A 26 -0.01 -12.85 -2.35
CA ASP A 26 -1.43 -12.68 -2.69
C ASP A 26 -2.13 -11.74 -1.72
N ARG A 27 -1.81 -11.86 -0.43
CA ARG A 27 -2.44 -11.05 0.60
C ARG A 27 -1.43 -10.54 1.61
N ILE A 28 -1.35 -9.22 1.71
CA ILE A 28 -0.54 -8.53 2.72
C ILE A 28 -1.48 -7.80 3.69
N ASN A 29 -1.35 -8.14 4.97
CA ASN A 29 -2.01 -7.44 6.07
C ASN A 29 -0.94 -6.72 6.91
N ILE A 30 -1.02 -5.39 6.93
CA ILE A 30 -0.08 -4.55 7.67
C ILE A 30 -0.82 -3.92 8.86
N LYS A 31 -0.39 -4.29 10.07
CA LYS A 31 -0.88 -3.73 11.33
C LYS A 31 0.14 -2.80 12.02
N ALA A 32 1.33 -2.63 11.44
CA ALA A 32 2.42 -1.81 11.98
C ALA A 32 3.11 -1.02 10.85
N MET A 33 4.21 -0.32 11.16
CA MET A 33 4.92 0.51 10.17
C MET A 33 5.65 -0.35 9.12
N VAL A 34 5.45 -0.06 7.83
CA VAL A 34 6.18 -0.72 6.74
C VAL A 34 6.84 0.31 5.83
N SER A 35 8.13 0.12 5.57
CA SER A 35 8.85 0.84 4.52
C SER A 35 9.28 -0.15 3.44
N ALA A 36 8.79 0.07 2.21
CA ALA A 36 9.05 -0.81 1.08
C ALA A 36 9.47 -0.04 -0.18
N HIS A 37 10.51 -0.50 -0.87
CA HIS A 37 10.82 0.08 -2.18
C HIS A 37 9.81 -0.39 -3.24
N ARG A 38 9.42 -1.67 -3.25
CA ARG A 38 8.39 -2.20 -4.13
C ARG A 38 7.47 -3.15 -3.37
N CYS A 39 6.17 -2.96 -3.50
CA CYS A 39 5.13 -3.84 -2.98
C CYS A 39 4.23 -4.25 -4.15
N GLN A 40 4.13 -5.55 -4.43
CA GLN A 40 3.27 -6.10 -5.49
C GLN A 40 2.40 -7.20 -4.89
N VAL A 41 1.11 -6.96 -4.78
CA VAL A 41 0.22 -7.84 -4.02
C VAL A 41 -1.19 -7.82 -4.56
N ASN A 42 -1.84 -8.97 -4.69
CA ASN A 42 -3.23 -8.98 -5.15
C ASN A 42 -4.17 -8.21 -4.22
N THR A 43 -4.03 -8.41 -2.91
CA THR A 43 -4.80 -7.69 -1.89
C THR A 43 -3.91 -7.11 -0.81
N ILE A 44 -4.05 -5.80 -0.57
CA ILE A 44 -3.33 -5.08 0.47
C ILE A 44 -4.35 -4.50 1.45
N THR A 45 -4.19 -4.82 2.73
CA THR A 45 -4.90 -4.13 3.81
C THR A 45 -3.91 -3.48 4.74
N ILE A 46 -4.00 -2.15 4.83
CA ILE A 46 -3.15 -1.31 5.67
C ILE A 46 -4.01 -0.73 6.79
N LYS A 47 -3.65 -1.06 8.03
CA LYS A 47 -4.28 -0.51 9.25
C LYS A 47 -3.31 0.39 10.06
N ALA A 48 -2.14 0.70 9.50
CA ALA A 48 -1.08 1.49 10.13
C ALA A 48 -0.33 2.32 9.08
N MET A 49 0.82 2.90 9.42
CA MET A 49 1.60 3.74 8.49
C MET A 49 2.38 2.90 7.47
N VAL A 50 2.27 3.23 6.18
CA VAL A 50 3.09 2.63 5.12
C VAL A 50 3.77 3.71 4.30
N SER A 51 5.07 3.52 4.04
CA SER A 51 5.83 4.31 3.08
C SER A 51 6.33 3.39 1.97
N ALA A 52 5.89 3.65 0.74
CA ALA A 52 6.22 2.80 -0.40
C ALA A 52 6.68 3.59 -1.63
N HIS A 53 7.81 3.23 -2.23
CA HIS A 53 8.20 3.89 -3.46
C HIS A 53 7.29 3.47 -4.64
N ARG A 54 6.88 2.20 -4.69
CA ARG A 54 5.86 1.68 -5.60
C ARG A 54 4.96 0.69 -4.87
N CYS A 55 3.66 0.88 -4.95
CA CYS A 55 2.64 -0.02 -4.42
C CYS A 55 1.71 -0.44 -5.55
N GLN A 56 1.61 -1.73 -5.83
CA GLN A 56 0.77 -2.29 -6.89
C GLN A 56 -0.10 -3.40 -6.31
N GLY A 57 -1.38 -3.39 -6.64
CA GLY A 57 -2.28 -4.46 -6.27
C GLY A 57 -3.72 -4.31 -6.71
N ASN A 58 -4.43 -5.41 -6.92
CA ASN A 58 -5.81 -5.36 -7.46
C ASN A 58 -6.76 -4.66 -6.48
N ASN A 59 -6.68 -5.00 -5.19
CA ASN A 59 -7.52 -4.43 -4.14
C ASN A 59 -6.66 -3.83 -3.04
N ILE A 60 -6.67 -2.50 -2.91
CA ILE A 60 -5.90 -1.77 -1.92
C ILE A 60 -6.88 -1.10 -0.95
N THR A 61 -6.89 -1.57 0.30
CA THR A 61 -7.63 -0.95 1.39
C THR A 61 -6.68 -0.29 2.38
N ILE A 62 -6.84 1.01 2.57
CA ILE A 62 -6.02 1.82 3.48
C ILE A 62 -6.95 2.42 4.53
N LYS A 63 -6.72 2.09 5.80
CA LYS A 63 -7.45 2.61 6.96
C LYS A 63 -6.58 3.47 7.90
N ALA A 64 -5.42 3.91 7.41
CA ALA A 64 -4.43 4.71 8.12
C ALA A 64 -3.56 5.49 7.11
N ILE A 65 -2.36 5.94 7.49
CA ILE A 65 -1.54 6.78 6.62
C ILE A 65 -0.79 5.96 5.56
N LEU A 66 -0.94 6.29 4.28
CA LEU A 66 -0.08 5.80 3.20
C LEU A 66 0.65 6.96 2.53
N SER A 67 1.98 6.90 2.49
CA SER A 67 2.79 7.74 1.63
C SER A 67 3.40 6.90 0.51
N ALA A 68 3.14 7.27 -0.74
CA ALA A 68 3.70 6.55 -1.86
C ALA A 68 4.13 7.45 -3.02
N ARG A 69 5.17 7.06 -3.77
CA ARG A 69 5.45 7.77 -5.03
C ARG A 69 4.46 7.37 -6.11
N CYS A 70 4.20 6.07 -6.24
CA CYS A 70 3.23 5.52 -7.19
C CYS A 70 2.37 4.45 -6.51
N CYS A 71 1.05 4.58 -6.64
CA CYS A 71 0.05 3.59 -6.29
C CYS A 71 -0.73 3.18 -7.53
N GLN A 72 -0.81 1.88 -7.81
CA GLN A 72 -1.61 1.34 -8.91
C GLN A 72 -2.45 0.16 -8.44
N GLY A 73 -3.70 0.10 -8.88
CA GLY A 73 -4.61 -0.97 -8.51
C GLY A 73 -5.97 -0.84 -9.14
N ASN A 74 -6.79 -1.88 -9.10
CA ASN A 74 -8.12 -1.81 -9.72
C ASN A 74 -9.10 -1.10 -8.78
N ASN A 75 -9.09 -1.48 -7.50
CA ASN A 75 -9.97 -0.91 -6.49
C ASN A 75 -9.17 -0.33 -5.32
N PHE A 76 -9.36 0.95 -5.06
CA PHE A 76 -8.86 1.66 -3.90
C PHE A 76 -9.99 1.99 -2.95
N THR A 77 -9.84 1.59 -1.70
CA THR A 77 -10.67 2.10 -0.60
C THR A 77 -9.77 2.78 0.41
N ILE A 78 -9.92 4.10 0.50
CA ILE A 78 -9.12 4.96 1.37
C ILE A 78 -10.04 5.52 2.46
N LYS A 79 -9.80 5.15 3.71
CA LYS A 79 -10.51 5.61 4.90
C LYS A 79 -9.56 6.36 5.85
N ALA A 80 -8.59 7.09 5.29
CA ALA A 80 -7.55 7.81 6.01
C ALA A 80 -6.74 8.72 5.07
N MET A 81 -5.68 9.35 5.55
CA MET A 81 -4.77 10.20 4.76
C MET A 81 -3.88 9.40 3.80
N VAL A 82 -3.95 9.72 2.50
CA VAL A 82 -3.03 9.19 1.48
C VAL A 82 -2.30 10.33 0.77
N SER A 83 -0.97 10.26 0.77
CA SER A 83 -0.11 11.15 -0.02
C SER A 83 0.53 10.36 -1.14
N ALA A 84 0.15 10.64 -2.39
CA ALA A 84 0.66 9.93 -3.56
C ALA A 84 1.10 10.89 -4.67
N ARG A 85 2.30 10.74 -5.25
CA ARG A 85 2.61 11.55 -6.46
C ARG A 85 1.77 11.12 -7.66
N ARG A 86 1.51 9.82 -7.78
CA ARG A 86 0.65 9.23 -8.81
C ARG A 86 -0.20 8.12 -8.20
N CYS A 87 -1.51 8.21 -8.39
CA CYS A 87 -2.46 7.14 -8.08
C CYS A 87 -3.23 6.79 -9.35
N GLN A 88 -3.32 5.51 -9.70
CA GLN A 88 -4.11 5.04 -10.84
C GLN A 88 -4.95 3.84 -10.45
N GLY A 89 -6.25 3.90 -10.72
CA GLY A 89 -7.11 2.74 -10.58
C GLY A 89 -8.54 2.92 -11.05
N THR A 90 -9.18 1.82 -11.42
CA THR A 90 -10.53 1.81 -12.01
C THR A 90 -11.60 2.30 -11.05
N LYS A 91 -11.51 1.99 -9.75
CA LYS A 91 -12.46 2.47 -8.74
C LYS A 91 -11.72 3.03 -7.55
N ILE A 92 -11.96 4.29 -7.23
CA ILE A 92 -11.33 4.98 -6.10
C ILE A 92 -12.42 5.52 -5.19
N THR A 93 -12.51 4.97 -3.98
CA THR A 93 -13.38 5.48 -2.91
C THR A 93 -12.54 6.12 -1.83
N ILE A 94 -12.80 7.41 -1.54
CA ILE A 94 -12.08 8.21 -0.55
C ILE A 94 -13.08 8.70 0.48
N LYS A 95 -12.82 8.44 1.76
CA LYS A 95 -13.65 8.92 2.88
C LYS A 95 -13.04 10.05 3.71
N GLU A 96 -11.74 10.28 3.58
CA GLU A 96 -11.05 11.36 4.30
C GLU A 96 -10.26 12.24 3.32
N MET A 97 -8.92 12.19 3.36
CA MET A 97 -8.05 13.12 2.63
C MET A 97 -7.09 12.39 1.71
N VAL A 98 -7.10 12.75 0.43
CA VAL A 98 -6.08 12.31 -0.54
C VAL A 98 -5.37 13.53 -1.10
N ILE A 99 -4.06 13.60 -0.84
CA ILE A 99 -3.18 14.58 -1.46
C ILE A 99 -2.45 13.86 -2.58
N ALA A 100 -2.89 14.08 -3.81
CA ALA A 100 -2.25 13.50 -4.97
C ALA A 100 -1.93 14.52 -6.05
N ARG A 101 -0.72 14.44 -6.61
CA ARG A 101 -0.34 15.30 -7.75
C ARG A 101 -1.01 14.87 -9.04
N ARG A 102 -1.30 13.57 -9.20
CA ARG A 102 -2.05 13.00 -10.32
C ARG A 102 -2.85 11.79 -9.83
N CYS A 103 -4.16 11.84 -10.02
CA CYS A 103 -5.06 10.71 -9.87
C CYS A 103 -5.75 10.45 -11.21
N GLN A 104 -5.80 9.20 -11.63
CA GLN A 104 -6.61 8.75 -12.77
C GLN A 104 -7.43 7.54 -12.36
N GLY A 105 -8.72 7.60 -12.64
CA GLY A 105 -9.61 6.45 -12.62
C GLY A 105 -10.65 6.62 -13.72
N ASP A 106 -11.10 5.48 -14.25
CA ASP A 106 -12.17 5.41 -15.25
C ASP A 106 -13.55 5.52 -14.58
#